data_AF-A0A7S3U5G2-F1
#
_entry.id   AF-A0A7S3U5G2-F1
#
_cell.length_a   1.000
_cell.length_b   1.000
_cell.length_c   1.000
_cell.angle_alpha   90.00
_cell.angle_beta   90.00
_cell.angle_gamma   90.00
#
_symmetry.space_group_name_H-M   'P 1'
#
loop_
_entity.id
_entity.type
_entity.pdbx_description
1 polymer ?
#
loop_
_entity_poly.entity_id
_entity_poly.type
_entity_poly.pdbx_seq_one_letter_code
_entity_poly.pdbx_strand_id
1 'polypeptide(L)'
;VPGPLACPIELALNAYVYIALAIGCGMAALFLTLLFWPSRQMVFLDKACIDQSDAASKRDGIMSIGYFLKKSRTKLVLWDASYFSRLWCAFELAASLKLQDESGKLDQ
;
A
#
# COMPACT_ATOMS: atom_id res chain seq x y z
N VAL A 1 21.92 43.49 37.52
CA VAL A 1 20.65 43.85 36.85
C VAL A 1 20.61 43.18 35.48
N PRO A 2 19.87 42.07 35.32
CA PRO A 2 19.23 41.74 34.06
C PRO A 2 17.76 42.22 34.12
N GLY A 3 17.30 42.90 33.08
CA GLY A 3 15.96 43.50 33.03
C GLY A 3 14.83 42.45 32.94
N PRO A 4 13.61 42.80 33.37
CA PRO A 4 12.45 41.90 33.43
C PRO A 4 11.88 41.44 32.06
N LEU A 5 12.54 41.78 30.95
CA LEU A 5 12.10 41.48 29.58
C LEU A 5 12.86 40.31 28.92
N ALA A 6 13.87 39.73 29.56
CA ALA A 6 14.61 38.58 29.01
C ALA A 6 13.88 37.22 29.17
N CYS A 7 12.90 37.15 30.07
CA CYS A 7 12.19 35.92 30.43
C CYS A 7 11.21 35.36 29.36
N PRO A 8 10.40 36.18 28.65
CA PRO A 8 9.43 35.66 27.68
C PRO A 8 10.04 35.18 26.36
N ILE A 9 11.15 35.77 25.92
CA ILE A 9 11.80 35.45 24.64
C ILE A 9 12.55 34.12 24.73
N GLU A 10 13.30 33.90 25.80
CA GLU A 10 14.00 32.63 26.07
C GLU A 10 13.01 31.46 26.19
N LEU A 11 11.87 31.68 26.85
CA LEU A 11 10.83 30.65 26.96
C LEU A 11 10.19 30.32 25.61
N ALA A 12 9.91 31.35 24.80
CA ALA A 12 9.35 31.17 23.45
C ALA A 12 10.35 30.47 22.50
N LEU A 13 11.64 30.82 22.58
CA LEU A 13 12.68 30.20 21.77
C LEU A 13 12.87 28.73 22.15
N ASN A 14 12.93 28.42 23.45
CA ASN A 14 13.01 27.05 23.93
C ASN A 14 11.77 26.24 23.53
N ALA A 15 10.57 26.80 23.69
CA ALA A 15 9.33 26.16 23.24
C ALA A 15 9.35 25.84 21.72
N TYR A 16 9.83 26.79 20.90
CA TYR A 16 9.96 26.58 19.46
C TYR A 16 10.95 25.45 19.12
N VAL A 17 12.12 25.43 19.78
CA VAL A 17 13.12 24.36 19.61
C VAL A 17 12.55 22.99 20.01
N TYR A 18 11.81 22.90 21.11
CA TYR A 18 11.17 21.65 21.54
C TYR A 18 10.10 21.18 20.54
N ILE A 19 9.27 22.08 20.03
CA ILE A 19 8.24 21.74 19.03
C ILE A 19 8.89 21.26 17.73
N ALA A 20 9.89 21.99 17.23
CA ALA A 20 10.60 21.62 16.01
C ALA A 20 11.29 20.24 16.14
N LEU A 21 11.92 19.97 17.28
CA LEU A 21 12.55 18.68 17.56
C LEU A 21 11.52 17.56 17.68
N ALA A 22 10.38 17.79 18.35
CA ALA A 22 9.31 16.81 18.46
C ALA A 22 8.72 16.43 17.08
N ILE A 23 8.50 17.42 16.21
CA ILE A 23 8.03 17.18 14.84
C ILE A 23 9.11 16.44 14.04
N GLY A 24 10.37 16.89 14.11
CA GLY A 24 11.49 16.26 13.42
C GLY A 24 11.67 14.79 13.83
N CYS A 25 11.67 14.50 15.12
CA CYS A 25 11.74 13.14 15.66
C CYS A 25 10.51 12.31 15.27
N GLY A 26 9.31 12.89 15.32
CA GLY A 26 8.07 12.22 14.90
C GLY A 26 8.09 11.85 13.42
N MET A 27 8.48 12.78 12.55
CA MET A 27 8.62 12.54 11.12
C MET A 27 9.70 11.49 10.84
N ALA A 28 10.87 11.59 11.48
CA ALA A 28 11.93 10.60 11.33
C ALA A 28 11.46 9.21 11.78
N ALA A 29 10.77 9.10 12.92
CA ALA A 29 10.19 7.84 13.38
C ALA A 29 9.12 7.30 12.41
N LEU A 30 8.29 8.16 11.81
CA LEU A 30 7.33 7.75 10.78
C LEU A 30 8.02 7.23 9.51
N PHE A 31 9.04 7.93 9.01
CA PHE A 31 9.80 7.46 7.85
C PHE A 31 10.53 6.16 8.16
N LEU A 32 11.17 6.04 9.32
CA LEU A 32 11.83 4.80 9.74
C LEU A 32 10.82 3.66 9.88
N THR A 33 9.67 3.89 10.49
CA THR A 33 8.64 2.86 10.60
C THR A 33 8.08 2.46 9.24
N LEU A 34 7.84 3.39 8.31
CA LEU A 34 7.36 3.07 6.96
C LEU A 34 8.41 2.34 6.11
N LEU A 35 9.69 2.74 6.19
CA LEU A 35 10.78 2.15 5.42
C LEU A 35 11.19 0.77 5.95
N PHE A 36 11.19 0.61 7.28
CA PHE A 36 11.53 -0.65 7.93
C PHE A 36 10.30 -1.48 8.30
N TRP A 37 9.08 -1.07 7.92
CA TRP A 37 7.90 -1.88 8.15
C TRP A 37 8.07 -3.19 7.39
N PRO A 38 8.18 -4.34 8.08
CA PRO A 38 8.34 -5.59 7.38
C PRO A 38 7.05 -5.85 6.60
N SER A 39 7.14 -5.82 5.26
CA SER A 39 6.07 -6.33 4.41
C SER A 39 6.01 -7.84 4.61
N ARG A 40 5.18 -8.27 5.58
CA ARG A 40 5.07 -9.68 5.97
C ARG A 40 4.32 -10.52 4.94
N GLN A 41 3.79 -9.91 3.89
CA GLN A 41 3.00 -10.59 2.87
C GLN A 41 3.47 -10.15 1.48
N MET A 42 3.84 -11.14 0.67
CA MET A 42 4.03 -10.93 -0.76
C MET A 42 2.66 -10.67 -1.37
N VAL A 43 2.47 -9.47 -1.91
CA VAL A 43 1.25 -9.07 -2.61
C VAL A 43 1.56 -8.95 -4.09
N PHE A 44 0.64 -9.45 -4.91
CA PHE A 44 0.66 -9.22 -6.35
C PHE A 44 -0.28 -8.05 -6.66
N LEU A 45 0.26 -6.99 -7.24
CA LEU A 45 -0.52 -5.83 -7.69
C LEU A 45 -0.44 -5.76 -9.22
N ASP A 46 -1.57 -6.03 -9.87
CA ASP A 46 -1.74 -6.04 -11.34
C ASP A 46 -1.05 -4.85 -12.02
N LYS A 47 -1.30 -3.64 -11.52
CA LYS A 47 -0.77 -2.39 -12.07
C LYS A 47 0.74 -2.22 -11.93
N ALA A 48 1.36 -2.82 -10.92
CA ALA A 48 2.80 -2.72 -10.68
C ALA A 48 3.57 -3.87 -11.33
N CYS A 49 2.95 -5.04 -11.46
CA CYS A 49 3.59 -6.25 -11.98
C CYS A 49 3.40 -6.45 -13.49
N ILE A 50 2.42 -5.78 -14.12
CA ILE A 50 2.13 -5.88 -15.55
C ILE A 50 2.48 -4.56 -16.21
N ASP A 51 3.29 -4.62 -17.27
CA ASP A 51 3.64 -3.43 -18.04
C ASP A 51 2.36 -2.77 -18.60
N GLN A 52 2.20 -1.49 -18.29
CA GLN A 52 1.06 -0.69 -18.73
C GLN A 52 1.32 -0.01 -20.08
N SER A 53 2.58 0.03 -20.53
CA SER A 53 3.02 0.79 -21.71
C SER A 53 3.04 -0.07 -22.97
N ASP A 54 3.70 -1.23 -22.93
CA ASP A 54 3.75 -2.13 -24.08
C ASP A 54 2.54 -3.07 -24.14
N ALA A 55 1.86 -3.09 -25.28
CA ALA A 55 0.66 -3.89 -25.49
C ALA A 55 0.96 -5.39 -25.62
N ALA A 56 2.16 -5.78 -26.07
CA ALA A 56 2.55 -7.19 -26.13
C ALA A 56 2.83 -7.71 -24.70
N SER A 57 3.73 -7.06 -23.98
CA SER A 57 4.09 -7.42 -22.60
C SER A 57 2.90 -7.33 -21.64
N LYS A 58 1.97 -6.40 -21.85
CA LYS A 58 0.70 -6.35 -21.09
C LYS A 58 -0.14 -7.60 -21.27
N ARG A 59 -0.28 -8.08 -22.52
CA ARG A 59 -1.08 -9.28 -22.81
C ARG A 59 -0.49 -10.51 -22.16
N ASP A 60 0.83 -10.67 -22.26
CA ASP A 60 1.53 -11.79 -21.62
C ASP A 60 1.40 -11.72 -20.09
N GLY A 61 1.53 -10.52 -19.52
CA GLY A 61 1.27 -10.26 -18.10
C GLY A 61 -0.16 -10.62 -17.68
N ILE A 62 -1.16 -10.23 -18.47
CA ILE A 62 -2.58 -10.57 -18.20
C ILE A 62 -2.81 -12.08 -18.23
N MET A 63 -2.22 -12.79 -19.19
CA MET A 63 -2.33 -14.25 -19.26
C MET A 63 -1.73 -14.96 -18.03
N SER A 64 -0.72 -14.36 -17.40
CA SER A 64 -0.10 -14.91 -16.18
C SER A 64 -0.97 -14.76 -14.92
N ILE A 65 -1.98 -13.87 -14.92
CA ILE A 65 -2.79 -13.54 -13.74
C ILE A 65 -3.50 -14.78 -13.18
N GLY A 66 -4.00 -15.67 -14.04
CA GLY A 66 -4.66 -16.91 -13.61
C GLY A 66 -3.78 -17.79 -12.70
N TYR A 67 -2.48 -17.81 -12.96
CA TYR A 67 -1.52 -18.54 -12.13
C TYR A 67 -1.35 -17.88 -10.75
N PHE A 68 -1.22 -16.55 -10.71
CA PHE A 68 -1.13 -15.80 -9.45
C PHE A 68 -2.39 -15.94 -8.62
N LEU A 69 -3.58 -15.91 -9.23
CA LEU A 69 -4.85 -16.13 -8.54
C LEU A 69 -4.91 -17.52 -7.90
N LYS A 70 -4.47 -18.57 -8.61
CA LYS A 70 -4.42 -19.94 -8.07
C LYS A 70 -3.46 -20.11 -6.90
N LYS A 71 -2.36 -19.35 -6.86
CA LYS A 71 -1.35 -19.40 -5.78
C LYS A 71 -1.66 -18.46 -4.62
N SER A 72 -2.56 -17.50 -4.80
CA SER A 72 -2.91 -16.51 -3.78
C SER A 72 -3.94 -17.07 -2.80
N ARG A 73 -3.78 -16.76 -1.51
CA ARG A 73 -4.74 -17.16 -0.46
C ARG A 73 -6.00 -16.31 -0.46
N THR A 74 -5.84 -15.02 -0.78
CA THR A 74 -6.93 -14.04 -0.75
C THR A 74 -6.72 -13.07 -1.90
N LYS A 75 -7.82 -12.62 -2.50
CA LYS A 75 -7.82 -11.56 -3.51
C LYS A 75 -8.54 -10.33 -2.95
N LEU A 76 -7.86 -9.19 -2.93
CA LEU A 76 -8.46 -7.90 -2.57
C LEU A 76 -8.90 -7.18 -3.85
N VAL A 77 -10.15 -6.72 -3.89
CA VAL A 77 -10.72 -5.99 -5.01
C VAL A 77 -11.10 -4.58 -4.57
N LEU A 78 -10.48 -3.58 -5.20
CA LEU A 78 -10.86 -2.18 -5.02
C LEU A 78 -12.02 -1.86 -5.98
N TRP A 79 -13.23 -1.97 -5.45
CA TRP A 79 -14.46 -1.78 -6.22
C TRP A 79 -14.76 -0.29 -6.41
N ASP A 80 -14.49 0.21 -7.61
CA ASP A 80 -14.80 1.57 -8.05
C ASP A 80 -15.51 1.52 -9.43
N ALA A 81 -16.13 2.63 -9.86
CA ALA A 81 -16.76 2.75 -11.18
C ALA A 81 -15.80 2.40 -12.33
N SER A 82 -14.50 2.66 -12.15
CA SER A 82 -13.45 2.32 -13.13
C SER A 82 -13.02 0.85 -13.11
N TYR A 83 -13.43 0.04 -12.12
CA TYR A 83 -12.97 -1.34 -11.96
C TYR A 83 -13.44 -2.24 -13.11
N PHE A 84 -14.72 -2.17 -13.47
CA PHE A 84 -15.31 -2.99 -14.55
C PHE A 84 -15.07 -2.45 -15.95
N SER A 85 -14.49 -1.26 -16.09
CA SER A 85 -14.09 -0.74 -17.41
C SER A 85 -12.99 -1.60 -18.08
N ARG A 86 -12.28 -2.40 -17.27
CA ARG A 86 -11.19 -3.28 -17.71
C ARG A 86 -11.68 -4.73 -17.70
N LEU A 87 -11.75 -5.33 -18.88
CA LEU A 87 -12.27 -6.70 -19.06
C LEU A 87 -11.51 -7.74 -18.22
N TRP A 88 -10.19 -7.58 -18.05
CA TRP A 88 -9.39 -8.50 -17.25
C TRP A 88 -9.71 -8.44 -15.75
N CYS A 89 -10.12 -7.29 -15.19
CA CYS A 89 -10.54 -7.19 -13.79
C CYS A 89 -11.82 -8.00 -13.52
N ALA A 90 -12.75 -8.02 -14.49
CA ALA A 90 -13.95 -8.86 -14.41
C ALA A 90 -13.60 -10.36 -14.48
N PHE A 91 -12.68 -10.73 -15.38
CA PHE A 91 -12.14 -12.09 -15.49
C PHE A 91 -11.50 -12.55 -14.18
N GLU A 92 -10.65 -11.71 -13.56
CA GLU A 92 -10.02 -12.00 -12.26
C GLU A 92 -11.03 -12.26 -11.15
N LEU A 93 -12.15 -11.54 -11.14
CA LEU A 93 -13.22 -11.74 -10.17
C LEU A 93 -13.92 -13.06 -10.39
N ALA A 94 -14.33 -13.37 -11.62
CA ALA A 94 -14.96 -14.64 -11.94
C ALA A 94 -14.04 -15.83 -11.64
N ALA A 95 -12.77 -15.75 -12.03
CA ALA A 95 -11.78 -16.79 -11.78
C ALA A 95 -11.53 -17.01 -10.29
N SER A 96 -11.42 -15.93 -9.50
CA SER A 96 -11.26 -16.02 -8.05
C SER A 96 -12.43 -16.71 -7.36
N LEU A 97 -13.67 -16.40 -7.77
CA LEU A 97 -14.87 -17.03 -7.21
C LEU A 97 -14.90 -18.54 -7.53
N LYS A 98 -14.53 -18.90 -8.77
CA LYS A 98 -14.47 -20.31 -9.18
C LYS A 98 -13.43 -21.10 -8.40
N LEU A 99 -12.24 -20.54 -8.18
CA LEU A 99 -11.18 -21.18 -7.41
C LEU A 99 -11.54 -21.34 -5.92
N GLN A 100 -12.27 -20.39 -5.34
CA GLN A 100 -12.76 -20.47 -3.96
C GLN A 100 -13.81 -21.57 -3.79
N ASP A 101 -14.74 -21.72 -4.73
CA ASP A 101 -15.72 -22.81 -4.76
C ASP A 101 -15.05 -24.20 -4.81
N GLU A 102 -13.98 -24.34 -5.60
CA GLU A 102 -13.23 -25.60 -5.68
C GLU A 102 -12.42 -25.90 -4.42
N SER A 103 -11.83 -24.89 -3.78
CA SER A 103 -11.12 -25.08 -2.50
C SER A 103 -12.09 -25.51 -1.40
N GLY A 104 -13.28 -24.88 -1.31
CA GLY A 104 -14.29 -25.23 -0.31
C GLY A 104 -14.89 -26.64 -0.46
N LYS A 105 -14.77 -27.24 -1.65
CA LYS A 105 -15.18 -28.63 -1.93
C LYS A 105 -14.12 -29.67 -1.59
N LEU A 106 -12.84 -29.29 -1.53
CA LEU A 106 -11.75 -30.19 -1.10
C LEU A 106 -11.63 -30.31 0.42
N ASP A 107 -12.17 -29.33 1.15
CA ASP A 107 -12.17 -29.27 2.61
C ASP A 107 -13.42 -29.95 3.25
N GLN A 108 -14.28 -30.57 2.44
CA GLN A 108 -15.46 -31.36 2.84
C GLN A 108 -15.24 -32.85 2.60
#